data_AF-A0A7S8RH80-F1
#
_entry.id   AF-A0A7S8RH80-F1
#
_cell.length_a   1.000
_cell.length_b   1.000
_cell.length_c   1.000
_cell.angle_alpha   90.00
_cell.angle_beta   90.00
_cell.angle_gamma   90.00
#
_symmetry.space_group_name_H-M   'P 1'
#
loop_
_entity.id
_entity.type
_entity.pdbx_description
1 polymer ?
#
loop_
_entity_poly.entity_id
_entity_poly.type
_entity_poly.pdbx_seq_one_letter_code
_entity_poly.pdbx_strand_id
1 'polypeptide(L)'
;MEHYTAEVEAARRGRMTPEQVDRYMDALAAYSPTLAETPRGNFAARLTIPADSIRQAAQTALAVAEDALGDIIRLDLMTEEEADAREGDQRVPDLIGVTAAAAILDVSPQRIRQMIEEGKLAAHRIGDRAYAIVKSEVLAKSRA
;
A
#
# COMPACT_ATOMS: atom_id res chain seq x y z
N MET A 1 28.35 -1.85 7.56
CA MET A 1 27.14 -2.54 7.09
C MET A 1 26.02 -2.34 8.10
N GLU A 2 25.06 -1.51 7.71
CA GLU A 2 23.81 -1.23 8.41
C GLU A 2 22.66 -1.97 7.71
N HIS A 3 21.53 -2.10 8.40
CA HIS A 3 20.30 -2.62 7.82
C HIS A 3 19.32 -1.48 7.54
N TYR A 4 18.72 -1.54 6.36
CA TYR A 4 17.71 -0.60 5.91
C TYR A 4 16.39 -1.33 5.69
N THR A 5 15.30 -0.75 6.15
CA THR A 5 13.96 -1.23 5.80
C THR A 5 13.51 -0.53 4.53
N ALA A 6 13.23 -1.33 3.49
CA ALA A 6 12.65 -0.86 2.24
C ALA A 6 11.18 -1.33 2.13
N GLU A 7 10.26 -0.40 1.90
CA GLU A 7 8.90 -0.71 1.49
C GLU A 7 8.70 -0.32 0.03
N VAL A 8 8.37 -1.30 -0.80
CA VAL A 8 8.18 -1.13 -2.23
C VAL A 8 6.74 -1.42 -2.64
N GLU A 9 6.27 -0.72 -3.66
CA GLU A 9 4.96 -0.94 -4.27
C GLU A 9 5.14 -1.01 -5.79
N ALA A 10 4.62 -2.06 -6.41
CA ALA A 10 4.68 -2.27 -7.85
C ALA A 10 3.42 -1.74 -8.55
N ALA A 11 3.52 -1.42 -9.83
CA ALA A 11 2.38 -1.04 -10.67
C ALA A 11 1.38 -2.19 -10.85
N ARG A 12 1.83 -3.43 -10.63
CA ARG A 12 1.03 -4.64 -10.77
C ARG A 12 -0.07 -4.70 -9.71
N ARG A 13 -1.29 -5.02 -10.17
CA ARG A 13 -2.48 -5.10 -9.33
C ARG A 13 -3.12 -6.47 -9.30
N GLY A 14 -3.91 -6.71 -8.26
CA GLY A 14 -4.79 -7.86 -8.10
C GLY A 14 -4.55 -8.58 -6.78
N ARG A 15 -5.02 -9.82 -6.71
CA ARG A 15 -4.73 -10.73 -5.60
C ARG A 15 -3.55 -11.62 -5.97
N MET A 16 -2.56 -11.76 -5.10
CA MET A 16 -1.46 -12.70 -5.32
C MET A 16 -1.99 -14.14 -5.21
N THR A 17 -1.68 -15.00 -6.17
CA THR A 17 -1.93 -16.44 -6.04
C THR A 17 -0.88 -17.09 -5.12
N PRO A 18 -1.17 -18.24 -4.49
CA PRO A 18 -0.18 -18.95 -3.67
C PRO A 18 1.14 -19.20 -4.42
N GLU A 19 1.08 -19.58 -5.69
CA GLU A 19 2.27 -19.86 -6.52
C GLU A 19 3.06 -18.58 -6.85
N GLN A 20 2.40 -17.42 -6.86
CA GLN A 20 3.08 -16.13 -6.99
C GLN A 20 3.75 -15.75 -5.68
N VAL A 21 3.07 -15.93 -4.55
CA VAL A 21 3.63 -15.69 -3.21
C VAL A 21 4.90 -16.51 -3.04
N ASP A 22 4.85 -17.83 -3.28
CA ASP A 22 6.02 -18.71 -3.13
C ASP A 22 7.19 -18.24 -4.00
N ARG A 23 6.93 -17.95 -5.29
CA ARG A 23 7.95 -17.47 -6.22
C ARG A 23 8.61 -16.16 -5.76
N TYR A 24 7.82 -15.20 -5.28
CA TYR A 24 8.34 -13.91 -4.84
C TYR A 24 9.09 -14.03 -3.52
N MET A 25 8.60 -14.85 -2.59
CA MET A 25 9.30 -15.15 -1.33
C MET A 25 10.65 -15.79 -1.61
N ASP A 26 10.72 -16.75 -2.54
CA ASP A 26 11.97 -17.40 -2.96
C ASP A 26 12.93 -16.41 -3.62
N ALA A 27 12.45 -15.60 -4.56
CA ALA A 27 13.27 -14.61 -5.28
C ALA A 27 13.87 -13.55 -4.35
N LEU A 28 13.15 -13.18 -3.30
CA LEU A 28 13.54 -12.12 -2.36
C LEU A 28 14.11 -12.66 -1.04
N ALA A 29 14.27 -13.98 -0.90
CA ALA A 29 14.59 -14.65 0.37
C ALA A 29 15.84 -14.09 1.08
N ALA A 30 16.83 -13.63 0.32
CA ALA A 30 18.06 -13.02 0.85
C ALA A 30 17.83 -11.72 1.64
N TYR A 31 16.65 -11.11 1.52
CA TYR A 31 16.31 -9.82 2.10
C TYR A 31 15.11 -9.90 3.09
N SER A 32 14.85 -11.09 3.64
CA SER A 32 13.80 -11.32 4.65
C SER A 32 12.43 -10.72 4.26
N PRO A 33 11.85 -11.14 3.13
CA PRO A 33 10.71 -10.45 2.54
C PRO A 33 9.43 -10.64 3.33
N THR A 34 8.60 -9.61 3.36
CA THR A 34 7.17 -9.70 3.69
C THR A 34 6.37 -9.17 2.51
N LEU A 35 5.42 -9.96 2.01
CA LEU A 35 4.58 -9.57 0.88
C LEU A 35 3.21 -9.09 1.35
N ALA A 36 2.66 -8.10 0.66
CA ALA A 36 1.34 -7.56 0.95
C ALA A 36 0.63 -7.07 -0.32
N GLU A 37 -0.68 -6.88 -0.20
CA GLU A 37 -1.48 -6.13 -1.15
C GLU A 37 -1.83 -4.78 -0.50
N THR A 38 -1.54 -3.69 -1.19
CA THR A 38 -1.93 -2.36 -0.71
C THR A 38 -3.45 -2.18 -0.78
N PRO A 39 -4.05 -1.19 -0.08
CA PRO A 39 -5.48 -0.87 -0.23
C PRO A 39 -5.90 -0.54 -1.67
N ARG A 40 -4.95 -0.11 -2.51
CA ARG A 40 -5.18 0.15 -3.94
C ARG A 40 -5.08 -1.11 -4.82
N GLY A 41 -4.86 -2.26 -4.20
CA GLY A 41 -4.69 -3.56 -4.85
C GLY A 41 -3.34 -3.75 -5.53
N ASN A 42 -2.37 -2.84 -5.32
CA ASN A 42 -1.01 -2.99 -5.84
C ASN A 42 -0.22 -4.02 -5.01
N PHE A 43 0.66 -4.76 -5.67
CA PHE A 43 1.60 -5.65 -5.00
C PHE A 43 2.64 -4.83 -4.24
N ALA A 44 2.96 -5.25 -3.02
CA ALA A 44 3.95 -4.59 -2.18
C ALA A 44 4.84 -5.60 -1.47
N ALA A 45 6.05 -5.16 -1.14
CA ALA A 45 6.98 -5.92 -0.31
C ALA A 45 7.67 -5.02 0.70
N ARG A 46 7.95 -5.57 1.88
CA ARG A 46 8.88 -5.03 2.86
C ARG A 46 10.14 -5.90 2.86
N LEU A 47 11.30 -5.27 2.76
CA LEU A 47 12.61 -5.92 2.64
C LEU A 47 13.58 -5.35 3.66
N THR A 48 14.49 -6.19 4.16
CA THR A 48 15.65 -5.78 4.95
C THR A 48 16.90 -5.82 4.08
N ILE A 49 17.48 -4.65 3.82
CA ILE A 49 18.59 -4.47 2.88
C ILE A 49 19.88 -4.18 3.66
N PRO A 50 20.86 -5.10 3.68
CA PRO A 50 22.18 -4.81 4.21
C PRO A 50 22.95 -3.91 3.23
N ALA A 51 23.42 -2.76 3.69
CA ALA A 51 24.18 -1.81 2.88
C ALA A 51 25.12 -0.94 3.73
N ASP A 52 26.08 -0.30 3.08
CA ASP A 52 26.96 0.67 3.74
C ASP A 52 26.45 2.12 3.61
N SER A 53 25.37 2.33 2.84
CA SER A 53 24.70 3.63 2.75
C SER A 53 23.26 3.50 2.25
N ILE A 54 22.43 4.49 2.56
CA ILE A 54 21.06 4.59 2.04
C ILE A 54 20.99 4.60 0.51
N ARG A 55 22.01 5.18 -0.17
CA ARG A 55 22.09 5.18 -1.63
C ARG A 55 22.22 3.76 -2.17
N GLN A 56 23.13 2.98 -1.61
CA GLN A 56 23.33 1.59 -1.99
C GLN A 56 22.08 0.76 -1.68
N ALA A 57 21.49 0.95 -0.48
CA ALA A 57 20.26 0.27 -0.10
C ALA A 57 19.11 0.56 -1.08
N ALA A 58 18.94 1.81 -1.52
CA ALA A 58 17.91 2.17 -2.51
C ALA A 58 18.13 1.49 -3.86
N GLN A 59 19.38 1.47 -4.34
CA GLN A 59 19.73 0.82 -5.60
C GLN A 59 19.49 -0.69 -5.54
N THR A 60 19.91 -1.33 -4.46
CA THR A 60 19.68 -2.76 -4.24
C THR A 60 18.19 -3.07 -4.12
N ALA A 61 17.45 -2.32 -3.30
CA ALA A 61 16.01 -2.52 -3.10
C ALA A 61 15.23 -2.40 -4.40
N LEU A 62 15.50 -1.37 -5.21
CA LEU A 62 14.85 -1.20 -6.52
C LEU A 62 15.16 -2.37 -7.44
N ALA A 63 16.44 -2.71 -7.61
CA ALA A 63 16.84 -3.76 -8.55
C ALA A 63 16.19 -5.12 -8.21
N VAL A 64 16.20 -5.51 -6.92
CA VAL A 64 15.65 -6.81 -6.51
C VAL A 64 14.12 -6.82 -6.54
N ALA A 65 13.49 -5.69 -6.20
CA ALA A 65 12.04 -5.56 -6.27
C ALA A 65 11.53 -5.53 -7.71
N GLU A 66 12.22 -4.85 -8.62
CA GLU A 66 11.88 -4.80 -10.04
C GLU A 66 11.95 -6.19 -10.69
N ASP A 67 13.03 -6.94 -10.39
CA ASP A 67 13.20 -8.31 -10.90
C ASP A 67 12.07 -9.25 -10.41
N ALA A 68 11.66 -9.12 -9.14
CA ALA A 68 10.63 -9.98 -8.56
C ALA A 68 9.20 -9.55 -8.90
N LEU A 69 8.86 -8.26 -8.78
CA LEU A 69 7.49 -7.75 -8.79
C LEU A 69 7.13 -6.97 -10.07
N GLY A 70 8.13 -6.58 -10.86
CA GLY A 70 7.99 -5.70 -12.02
C GLY A 70 8.08 -4.22 -11.66
N ASP A 71 7.54 -3.35 -12.51
CA ASP A 71 7.70 -1.88 -12.41
C ASP A 71 7.34 -1.33 -11.03
N ILE A 72 8.30 -0.68 -10.35
CA ILE A 72 8.11 -0.09 -9.02
C ILE A 72 7.59 1.34 -9.14
N ILE A 73 6.51 1.64 -8.41
CA ILE A 73 5.84 2.95 -8.38
C ILE A 73 6.03 3.70 -7.06
N ARG A 74 6.52 3.01 -6.01
CA ARG A 74 6.88 3.62 -4.72
C ARG A 74 8.04 2.84 -4.11
N LEU A 75 9.00 3.58 -3.57
CA LEU A 75 10.02 3.08 -2.64
C LEU A 75 10.04 4.04 -1.45
N ASP A 76 9.83 3.52 -0.25
CA ASP A 76 10.12 4.18 1.02
C ASP A 76 11.29 3.44 1.67
N LEU A 77 12.28 4.18 2.16
CA LEU A 77 13.54 3.60 2.63
C LEU A 77 14.05 4.40 3.82
N MET A 78 14.39 3.69 4.88
CA MET A 78 14.99 4.26 6.09
C MET A 78 15.91 3.24 6.76
N THR A 79 16.70 3.69 7.74
CA THR A 79 17.45 2.78 8.61
C THR A 79 16.48 1.91 9.41
N GLU A 80 16.89 0.71 9.79
CA GLU A 80 16.09 -0.16 10.66
C GLU A 80 15.72 0.53 11.98
N GLU A 81 16.67 1.24 12.61
CA GLU A 81 16.42 2.02 13.83
C GLU A 81 15.31 3.06 13.67
N GLU A 82 15.26 3.76 12.53
CA GLU A 82 14.21 4.75 12.27
C GLU A 82 12.86 4.08 11.93
N ALA A 83 12.89 2.91 11.28
CA ALA A 83 11.69 2.13 11.02
C ALA A 83 11.05 1.64 12.33
N ASP A 84 11.87 1.16 13.26
CA ASP A 84 11.45 0.72 14.59
C ASP A 84 10.94 1.91 15.43
N ALA A 85 11.61 3.06 15.36
CA ALA A 85 11.16 4.29 16.04
C ALA A 85 9.80 4.79 15.55
N ARG A 86 9.45 4.52 14.29
CA ARG A 86 8.15 4.84 13.67
C ARG A 86 7.16 3.70 13.75
N GLU A 87 7.53 2.55 14.31
CA GLU A 87 6.63 1.43 14.46
C GLU A 87 5.49 1.82 15.40
N GLY A 88 4.24 1.65 14.92
CA GLY A 88 3.05 2.07 15.65
C GLY A 88 2.64 3.53 15.43
N ASP A 89 3.43 4.34 14.71
CA ASP A 89 3.06 5.69 14.30
C ASP A 89 2.05 5.62 13.14
N GLN A 90 0.79 5.32 13.47
CA GLN A 90 -0.27 5.19 12.47
C GLN A 90 -0.64 6.57 11.94
N ARG A 91 -0.16 6.90 10.73
CA ARG A 91 -0.68 8.01 9.94
C ARG A 91 -2.17 7.76 9.68
N VAL A 92 -3.04 8.46 10.42
CA VAL A 92 -4.48 8.47 10.17
C VAL A 92 -4.69 9.04 8.77
N PRO A 93 -5.28 8.27 7.83
CA PRO A 93 -5.49 8.75 6.48
C PRO A 93 -6.51 9.88 6.47
N ASP A 94 -6.47 10.71 5.43
CA ASP A 94 -7.52 11.72 5.20
C ASP A 94 -8.88 11.02 5.03
N LEU A 95 -9.72 11.16 6.05
CA LEU A 95 -11.08 10.62 6.04
C LEU A 95 -12.06 11.68 5.53
N ILE A 96 -12.95 11.27 4.64
CA ILE A 96 -14.03 12.10 4.11
C ILE A 96 -15.38 11.44 4.35
N GLY A 97 -16.42 12.28 4.43
CA GLY A 97 -17.79 11.82 4.53
C GLY A 97 -18.41 11.48 3.16
N VAL A 98 -19.58 10.85 3.20
CA VAL A 98 -20.39 10.47 2.03
C VAL A 98 -20.58 11.62 1.04
N THR A 99 -20.87 12.84 1.52
CA THR A 99 -21.12 14.01 0.67
C THR A 99 -19.88 14.44 -0.12
N ALA A 100 -18.70 14.42 0.51
CA ALA A 100 -17.45 14.76 -0.15
C ALA A 100 -17.04 13.66 -1.15
N ALA A 101 -17.26 12.39 -0.81
CA ALA A 101 -17.02 11.28 -1.72
C ALA A 101 -17.93 11.34 -2.96
N ALA A 102 -19.21 11.70 -2.76
CA ALA A 102 -20.18 11.91 -3.82
C ALA A 102 -19.75 13.00 -4.81
N ALA A 103 -19.23 14.13 -4.28
CA ALA A 103 -18.71 15.22 -5.09
C ALA A 103 -17.47 14.81 -5.90
N ILE A 104 -16.57 14.00 -5.32
CA ILE A 104 -15.37 13.52 -6.03
C ILE A 104 -15.71 12.55 -7.16
N LEU A 105 -16.69 11.67 -6.95
CA LEU A 105 -17.09 10.65 -7.92
C LEU A 105 -18.18 11.12 -8.90
N ASP A 106 -18.65 12.36 -8.76
CA ASP A 106 -19.77 12.94 -9.52
C ASP A 106 -21.03 12.05 -9.52
N VAL A 107 -21.41 11.58 -8.32
CA VAL A 107 -22.60 10.76 -8.11
C VAL A 107 -23.44 11.28 -6.94
N SER A 108 -24.65 10.75 -6.77
CA SER A 108 -25.47 11.12 -5.61
C SER A 108 -24.93 10.53 -4.30
N PRO A 109 -25.14 11.20 -3.14
CA PRO A 109 -24.84 10.62 -1.82
C PRO A 109 -25.55 9.30 -1.54
N GLN A 110 -26.72 9.05 -2.15
CA GLN A 110 -27.44 7.79 -2.07
C GLN A 110 -26.64 6.67 -2.75
N ARG A 111 -26.06 6.95 -3.93
CA ARG A 111 -25.24 5.99 -4.67
C ARG A 111 -23.98 5.60 -3.90
N ILE A 112 -23.34 6.53 -3.20
CA ILE A 112 -22.19 6.22 -2.34
C ILE A 112 -22.58 5.24 -1.23
N ARG A 113 -23.71 5.46 -0.54
CA ARG A 113 -24.19 4.54 0.52
C ARG A 113 -24.45 3.15 -0.05
N GLN A 114 -25.11 3.08 -1.21
CA GLN A 114 -25.33 1.82 -1.91
C GLN A 114 -24.01 1.12 -2.26
N MET A 115 -22.99 1.85 -2.73
CA MET A 115 -21.67 1.27 -3.02
C MET A 115 -20.98 0.73 -1.76
N ILE A 116 -21.17 1.37 -0.60
CA ILE A 116 -20.67 0.86 0.68
C ILE A 116 -21.40 -0.43 1.06
N GLU A 117 -22.72 -0.46 0.97
CA GLU A 117 -23.54 -1.64 1.25
C GLU A 117 -23.23 -2.82 0.32
N GLU A 118 -22.96 -2.53 -0.96
CA GLU A 118 -22.54 -3.52 -1.97
C GLU A 118 -21.07 -3.95 -1.81
N GLY A 119 -20.33 -3.42 -0.82
CA GLY A 119 -18.91 -3.72 -0.60
C GLY A 119 -17.98 -3.17 -1.68
N LYS A 120 -18.47 -2.29 -2.56
CA LYS A 120 -17.70 -1.67 -3.64
C LYS A 120 -16.84 -0.50 -3.18
N LEU A 121 -17.13 0.06 -2.01
CA LEU A 121 -16.37 1.13 -1.39
C LEU A 121 -16.17 0.82 0.09
N ALA A 122 -14.92 0.73 0.54
CA ALA A 122 -14.63 0.51 1.95
C ALA A 122 -14.98 1.77 2.75
N ALA A 123 -15.67 1.60 3.87
CA ALA A 123 -16.04 2.70 4.75
C ALA A 123 -16.21 2.21 6.19
N HIS A 124 -15.90 3.08 7.15
CA HIS A 124 -16.13 2.85 8.57
C HIS A 124 -17.35 3.64 9.02
N ARG A 125 -18.31 2.98 9.66
CA ARG A 125 -19.48 3.65 10.24
C ARG A 125 -19.06 4.39 11.51
N ILE A 126 -19.35 5.68 11.58
CA ILE A 126 -19.12 6.54 12.74
C ILE A 126 -20.49 6.92 13.33
N GLY A 127 -20.78 6.41 14.53
CA GLY A 127 -22.09 6.56 15.16
C GLY A 127 -23.22 5.94 14.32
N ASP A 128 -24.41 6.52 14.39
CA ASP A 128 -25.59 5.93 13.75
C ASP A 128 -25.74 6.27 12.27
N ARG A 129 -25.20 7.40 11.80
CA ARG A 129 -25.55 7.96 10.49
C ARG A 129 -24.38 8.40 9.62
N ALA A 130 -23.16 8.45 10.16
CA ALA A 130 -22.00 8.90 9.41
C ALA A 130 -21.14 7.72 8.96
N TYR A 131 -20.45 7.92 7.84
CA TYR A 131 -19.40 7.04 7.35
C TYR A 131 -18.14 7.86 7.15
N ALA A 132 -17.01 7.31 7.56
CA ALA A 132 -15.69 7.75 7.18
C ALA A 132 -15.18 6.88 6.03
N ILE A 133 -14.73 7.53 4.96
CA ILE A 133 -14.24 6.90 3.74
C ILE A 133 -12.83 7.45 3.51
N VAL A 134 -11.88 6.58 3.16
CA VAL A 134 -10.51 6.99 2.87
C VAL A 134 -10.49 7.79 1.55
N LYS A 135 -10.07 9.06 1.61
CA LYS A 135 -10.10 9.97 0.45
C LYS A 135 -9.32 9.45 -0.75
N SER A 136 -8.17 8.83 -0.52
CA SER A 136 -7.31 8.30 -1.59
C SER A 136 -7.96 7.14 -2.35
N GLU A 137 -8.77 6.32 -1.70
CA GLU A 137 -9.53 5.24 -2.38
C GLU A 137 -10.61 5.79 -3.30
N VAL A 138 -11.33 6.83 -2.84
CA VAL A 138 -12.33 7.54 -3.65
C VAL A 138 -11.67 8.15 -4.90
N LEU A 139 -10.53 8.82 -4.72
CA LEU A 139 -9.76 9.37 -5.84
C LEU A 139 -9.23 8.29 -6.79
N ALA A 140 -8.84 7.12 -6.29
CA ALA A 140 -8.40 6.02 -7.12
C ALA A 140 -9.53 5.48 -8.01
N LYS A 141 -10.78 5.44 -7.51
CA LYS A 141 -11.95 5.01 -8.28
C LYS A 141 -12.42 6.04 -9.31
N SER A 142 -12.22 7.33 -9.08
CA SER A 142 -12.53 8.38 -10.07
C SER A 142 -11.68 8.25 -11.35
N ARG A 143 -10.51 7.61 -11.26
CA ARG A 143 -9.55 7.46 -12.37
C ARG A 143 -9.64 6.10 -13.08
N ALA A 144 -10.53 5.21 -12.63
CA ALA A 144 -10.74 3.86 -13.18
C ALA A 144 -11.94 3.89 -14.13
#